data_AF-A0A699UVB7-F1
#
_entry.id   AF-A0A699UVB7-F1
#
_cell.length_a   1.000
_cell.length_b   1.000
_cell.length_c   1.000
_cell.angle_alpha   90.00
_cell.angle_beta   90.00
_cell.angle_gamma   90.00
#
_symmetry.space_group_name_H-M   'P 1'
#
loop_
_entity.id
_entity.type
_entity.pdbx_description
1 polymer ?
#
loop_
_entity_poly.entity_id
_entity_poly.type
_entity_poly.pdbx_seq_one_letter_code
_entity_poly.pdbx_strand_id
1 'polypeptide(L)'
;TTTVTDAQLQALIDRGVAAALAERDADMSRDGDNSHGLGTDGRRQELELMCDRMFPEESAKVKRYVDGLPDMIHDSVKASKPQSMQEAIEFATEMM
;
A
#
# COMPACT_ATOMS: atom_id res chain seq x y z
N THR A 1 36.44 -36.09 -36.93
CA THR A 1 35.23 -35.26 -36.74
C THR A 1 34.57 -35.72 -35.45
N THR A 2 34.83 -35.02 -34.35
CA THR A 2 34.29 -35.39 -33.04
C THR A 2 32.87 -34.85 -32.97
N THR A 3 31.88 -35.74 -33.15
CA THR A 3 30.46 -35.38 -33.07
C THR A 3 30.09 -35.25 -31.60
N VAL A 4 29.95 -34.02 -31.11
CA VAL A 4 29.38 -33.76 -29.78
C VAL A 4 27.93 -34.19 -29.84
N THR A 5 27.54 -35.14 -28.99
CA THR A 5 26.17 -35.66 -28.94
C THR A 5 25.29 -34.77 -28.08
N ASP A 6 23.99 -34.69 -28.37
CA ASP A 6 23.04 -33.84 -27.61
C ASP A 6 23.06 -34.12 -26.10
N ALA A 7 23.33 -35.36 -25.71
CA ALA A 7 23.49 -35.76 -24.32
C ALA A 7 24.69 -35.07 -23.63
N GLN A 8 25.79 -34.83 -24.34
CA GLN A 8 26.95 -34.11 -23.80
C GLN A 8 26.65 -32.63 -23.59
N LEU A 9 25.82 -32.04 -24.45
CA LEU A 9 25.41 -30.66 -24.33
C LEU A 9 24.43 -30.48 -23.15
N GLN A 10 23.48 -31.39 -22.99
CA GLN A 10 22.56 -31.41 -21.85
C GLN A 10 23.33 -31.56 -20.52
N ALA A 11 24.31 -32.46 -20.46
CA ALA A 11 25.13 -32.66 -19.27
C ALA A 11 25.96 -31.41 -18.87
N LEU A 12 26.40 -30.61 -19.86
CA LEU A 12 27.09 -29.34 -19.60
C LEU A 12 26.14 -28.28 -19.03
N ILE A 13 24.90 -28.22 -19.53
CA ILE A 13 23.87 -27.30 -19.05
C ILE A 13 23.47 -27.68 -17.62
N ASP A 14 23.18 -28.94 -17.35
CA ASP A 14 22.76 -29.42 -16.03
C ASP A 14 23.87 -29.17 -14.98
N ARG A 15 25.15 -29.37 -15.37
CA ARG A 15 26.31 -29.05 -14.53
C ARG A 15 26.42 -27.56 -14.24
N GLY A 16 26.13 -26.70 -15.22
CA GLY A 16 26.13 -25.24 -15.03
C GLY A 16 25.03 -24.77 -14.08
N VAL A 17 23.82 -25.33 -14.22
CA VAL A 17 22.67 -25.01 -13.36
C VAL A 17 22.91 -25.46 -11.91
N ALA A 18 23.45 -26.66 -11.70
CA ALA A 18 23.76 -27.15 -10.36
C ALA A 18 24.84 -26.30 -9.65
N ALA A 19 25.86 -25.83 -10.38
CA ALA A 19 26.90 -24.97 -9.83
C ALA A 19 26.35 -23.59 -9.42
N ALA A 20 25.49 -22.98 -10.24
CA ALA A 20 24.86 -21.70 -9.94
C ALA A 20 23.89 -21.78 -8.75
N LEU A 21 23.17 -22.90 -8.60
CA LEU A 21 22.28 -23.12 -7.45
C LEU A 21 23.06 -23.35 -6.15
N ALA A 22 24.19 -24.08 -6.21
CA ALA A 22 25.04 -24.31 -5.05
C ALA A 22 25.70 -23.02 -4.51
N GLU A 23 25.91 -22.00 -5.36
CA GLU A 23 26.44 -20.70 -4.96
C GLU A 23 25.41 -19.86 -4.15
N ARG A 24 24.11 -20.18 -4.25
CA ARG A 24 23.06 -19.43 -3.53
C ARG A 24 22.80 -19.91 -2.09
N ASP A 25 23.37 -21.04 -1.66
CA ASP A 25 23.15 -21.64 -0.33
C ASP A 25 24.28 -21.38 0.69
N ALA A 26 25.25 -20.51 0.35
CA ALA A 26 26.34 -20.13 1.25
C ALA A 26 26.19 -18.73 1.88
N ASP A 27 25.03 -18.07 1.73
CA ASP A 27 24.72 -16.86 2.50
C ASP A 27 24.12 -17.28 3.84
N MET A 28 25.00 -17.81 4.70
CA MET A 28 24.67 -18.02 6.10
C MET A 28 24.19 -16.70 6.70
N SER A 29 22.92 -16.71 7.10
CA SER A 29 22.45 -16.26 8.40
C SER A 29 23.49 -15.49 9.20
N ARG A 30 23.35 -14.18 9.19
CA ARG A 30 23.85 -13.33 10.26
C ARG A 30 22.66 -12.56 10.80
N ASP A 31 22.08 -13.13 11.85
CA ASP A 31 21.33 -12.40 12.84
C ASP A 31 22.07 -11.10 13.15
N GLY A 32 21.43 -10.01 12.80
CA GLY A 32 21.91 -8.66 13.01
C GLY A 32 20.67 -7.81 13.14
N ASP A 33 20.02 -7.92 14.30
CA ASP A 33 19.00 -6.98 14.77
C ASP A 33 19.52 -5.55 14.52
N ASN A 34 19.11 -4.95 13.40
CA ASN A 34 19.36 -3.55 13.17
C ASN A 34 18.25 -2.79 13.87
N SER A 35 18.50 -2.55 15.16
CA SER A 35 17.67 -1.77 16.05
C SER A 35 17.35 -0.40 15.43
N HIS A 36 16.08 -0.04 15.51
CA HIS A 36 15.44 1.20 15.08
C HIS A 36 16.34 2.45 14.99
N GLY A 37 16.64 2.86 13.76
CA GLY A 37 16.98 4.24 13.43
C GLY A 37 15.79 4.91 12.74
N LEU A 38 14.84 5.44 13.53
CA LEU A 38 13.84 6.41 13.06
C LEU A 38 14.60 7.65 12.55
N GLY A 39 14.91 7.68 11.25
CA GLY A 39 15.87 8.66 10.76
C GLY A 39 15.90 8.90 9.27
N THR A 40 14.84 8.65 8.50
CA THR A 40 14.78 9.09 7.08
C THR A 40 13.36 9.35 6.58
N ASP A 41 12.52 10.10 7.30
CA ASP A 41 11.13 10.22 6.83
C ASP A 41 10.44 11.52 7.27
N GLY A 42 11.01 12.66 6.89
CA GLY A 42 10.27 13.94 6.95
C GLY A 42 9.65 14.29 5.60
N ARG A 43 10.37 14.03 4.51
CA ARG A 43 9.97 14.43 3.14
C ARG A 43 8.98 13.46 2.50
N ARG A 44 9.04 12.17 2.85
CA ARG A 44 8.13 11.14 2.33
C ARG A 44 6.79 11.19 3.06
N GLN A 45 6.78 11.19 4.39
CA GLN A 45 5.61 11.53 5.22
C GLN A 45 4.94 12.86 4.83
N GLU A 46 5.69 13.93 4.59
CA GLU A 46 5.09 15.21 4.20
C GLU A 46 4.40 15.15 2.83
N LEU A 47 4.99 14.41 1.87
CA LEU A 47 4.38 14.17 0.57
C LEU A 47 3.14 13.27 0.68
N GLU A 48 3.19 12.23 1.52
CA GLU A 48 2.06 11.33 1.80
C GLU A 48 0.88 12.10 2.39
N LEU A 49 1.13 12.95 3.40
CA LEU A 49 0.14 13.86 3.97
C LEU A 49 -0.36 14.93 2.98
N MET A 50 0.46 15.36 2.01
CA MET A 50 0.00 16.25 0.94
C MET A 50 -0.91 15.51 -0.04
N CYS A 51 -0.60 14.26 -0.40
CA CYS A 51 -1.42 13.41 -1.25
C CYS A 51 -2.80 13.12 -0.60
N ASP A 52 -2.84 12.80 0.68
CA ASP A 52 -4.10 12.59 1.43
C ASP A 52 -4.95 13.87 1.53
N ARG A 53 -4.31 15.04 1.62
CA ARG A 53 -5.01 16.34 1.61
C ARG A 53 -5.52 16.72 0.24
N MET A 54 -4.79 16.38 -0.82
CA MET A 54 -5.17 16.69 -2.19
C MET A 54 -6.25 15.74 -2.74
N PHE A 55 -6.24 14.48 -2.31
CA PHE A 55 -7.25 13.47 -2.65
C PHE A 55 -7.80 12.78 -1.40
N PRO A 56 -8.63 13.49 -0.60
CA PRO A 56 -9.21 12.87 0.57
C PRO A 56 -10.20 11.79 0.17
N GLU A 57 -10.22 10.70 0.94
CA GLU A 57 -11.23 9.66 0.83
C GLU A 57 -12.64 10.24 0.92
N GLU A 58 -13.61 9.64 0.21
CA GLU A 58 -15.01 10.08 0.23
C GLU A 58 -15.57 10.12 1.66
N SER A 59 -15.24 9.13 2.49
CA SER A 59 -15.60 9.07 3.92
C SER A 59 -15.07 10.28 4.71
N ALA A 60 -13.84 10.71 4.44
CA ALA A 60 -13.21 11.86 5.09
C ALA A 60 -13.88 13.17 4.67
N LYS A 61 -14.33 13.26 3.41
CA LYS A 61 -15.10 14.42 2.94
C LYS A 61 -16.49 14.47 3.58
N VAL A 62 -17.19 13.33 3.63
CA VAL A 62 -18.51 13.22 4.31
C VAL A 62 -18.38 13.58 5.78
N LYS A 63 -17.38 13.06 6.48
CA LYS A 63 -17.14 13.40 7.90
C LYS A 63 -16.95 14.90 8.10
N ARG A 64 -16.14 15.55 7.27
CA ARG A 64 -15.95 17.02 7.35
C ARG A 64 -17.22 17.79 7.05
N TYR A 65 -18.05 17.30 6.14
CA TYR A 65 -19.36 17.89 5.85
C TYR A 65 -20.29 17.77 7.07
N VAL A 66 -20.42 16.57 7.64
CA VAL A 66 -21.24 16.30 8.83
C VAL A 66 -20.78 17.14 10.02
N ASP A 67 -19.48 17.13 10.33
CA ASP A 67 -18.89 17.89 11.46
C ASP A 67 -19.03 19.42 11.30
N GLY A 68 -19.35 19.92 10.09
CA GLY A 68 -19.56 21.35 9.81
C GLY A 68 -21.02 21.81 9.80
N LEU A 69 -21.99 20.91 10.04
CA LEU A 69 -23.41 21.24 10.01
C LEU A 69 -23.90 21.93 11.30
N PRO A 70 -24.98 22.73 11.23
CA PRO A 70 -25.63 23.26 12.43
C PRO A 70 -26.14 22.13 13.35
N ASP A 71 -26.01 22.31 14.67
CA ASP A 71 -26.39 21.32 15.70
C ASP A 71 -27.80 20.73 15.49
N MET A 72 -28.75 21.53 14.99
CA MET A 72 -30.13 21.11 14.76
C MET A 72 -30.28 19.96 13.77
N ILE A 73 -29.39 19.85 12.78
CA ILE A 73 -29.44 18.81 11.74
C ILE A 73 -28.25 17.85 11.80
N HIS A 74 -27.19 18.23 12.54
CA HIS A 74 -25.97 17.44 12.71
C HIS A 74 -26.26 16.02 13.21
N ASP A 75 -27.05 15.87 14.28
CA ASP A 75 -27.31 14.57 14.89
C ASP A 75 -28.14 13.64 13.98
N SER A 76 -29.11 14.21 13.26
CA SER A 76 -29.93 13.48 12.30
C SER A 76 -29.10 12.99 11.10
N VAL A 77 -28.27 13.86 10.52
CA VAL A 77 -27.40 13.52 9.38
C VAL A 77 -26.33 12.51 9.81
N LYS A 78 -25.81 12.62 11.02
CA LYS A 78 -24.86 11.66 11.57
C LYS A 78 -25.49 10.29 11.81
N ALA A 79 -26.75 10.25 12.23
CA ALA A 79 -27.49 9.00 12.47
C ALA A 79 -27.77 8.24 11.16
N SER A 80 -28.00 8.94 10.05
CA SER A 80 -28.26 8.32 8.74
C SER A 80 -27.00 7.70 8.10
N LYS A 81 -25.80 8.03 8.60
CA LYS A 81 -24.50 7.49 8.15
C LYS A 81 -24.35 7.52 6.62
N PRO A 82 -24.39 8.71 6.01
CA PRO A 82 -24.27 8.84 4.56
C PRO A 82 -22.96 8.23 4.06
N GLN A 83 -23.03 7.48 2.95
CA GLN A 83 -21.87 6.84 2.34
C GLN A 83 -21.21 7.74 1.30
N SER A 84 -21.96 8.72 0.80
CA SER A 84 -21.49 9.71 -0.17
C SER A 84 -21.85 11.14 0.27
N MET A 85 -21.18 12.11 -0.33
CA MET A 85 -21.50 13.52 -0.10
C MET A 85 -22.93 13.87 -0.52
N GLN A 86 -23.37 13.28 -1.64
CA GLN A 86 -24.65 13.62 -2.24
C GLN A 86 -25.81 13.18 -1.35
N GLU A 87 -25.72 11.99 -0.75
CA GLU A 87 -26.67 11.53 0.28
C GLU A 87 -26.68 12.45 1.51
N ALA A 88 -25.50 12.89 1.97
CA ALA A 88 -25.41 13.80 3.11
C ALA A 88 -26.08 15.15 2.81
N ILE A 89 -25.94 15.66 1.59
CA ILE A 89 -26.54 16.92 1.12
C ILE A 89 -28.05 16.78 0.94
N GLU A 90 -28.51 15.70 0.30
CA GLU A 90 -29.93 15.43 0.10
C GLU A 90 -30.66 15.30 1.43
N PHE A 91 -30.10 14.52 2.36
CA PHE A 91 -30.66 14.35 3.70
C PHE A 91 -30.66 15.67 4.51
N ALA A 92 -29.57 16.45 4.44
CA ALA A 92 -29.52 17.76 5.12
C ALA A 92 -30.54 18.76 4.54
N THR A 93 -30.80 18.70 3.23
CA THR A 93 -31.77 19.58 2.54
C THR A 93 -33.21 19.16 2.83
N GLU A 94 -33.47 17.87 3.00
CA GLU A 94 -34.78 17.35 3.43
C GLU A 94 -35.11 17.75 4.89
N MET A 95 -34.08 17.96 5.72
CA MET A 95 -34.22 18.37 7.12
C MET A 95 -34.36 19.89 7.33
N MET A 96 -34.24 20.71 6.27
CA MET A 96 -34.47 22.16 6.31
C MET A 96 -35.93 22.51 6.06
#